data_AF-A0A2A2M6C6-F1
#
_entry.id   AF-A0A2A2M6C6-F1
#
_cell.length_a   1.000
_cell.length_b   1.000
_cell.length_c   1.000
_cell.angle_alpha   90.00
_cell.angle_beta   90.00
_cell.angle_gamma   90.00
#
_symmetry.space_group_name_H-M   'P 1'
#
loop_
_entity.id
_entity.type
_entity.pdbx_description
1 polymer ?
#
loop_
_entity_poly.entity_id
_entity_poly.type
_entity_poly.pdbx_seq_one_letter_code
_entity_poly.pdbx_strand_id
1 'polypeptide(L)'
;MADNGFLPLDLFFLRSQWDSRAFNSVRDSYGQEWTYQDRKILEYTCQTAYFVSIVIVQWADLIISKTRRNSLVQQVSSICASCEQDSAF
;
A
#
# COMPACT_ATOMS: atom_id res chain seq x y z
N MET A 1 7.48 4.46 -10.05
CA MET A 1 8.58 3.93 -10.89
C MET A 1 8.12 3.66 -12.32
N ALA A 2 7.07 2.86 -12.55
CA ALA A 2 6.55 2.59 -13.90
C ALA A 2 6.15 3.87 -14.68
N ASP A 3 5.45 4.81 -14.04
CA ASP A 3 5.09 6.09 -14.66
C ASP A 3 6.30 6.97 -15.01
N ASN A 4 7.46 6.71 -14.42
CA ASN A 4 8.70 7.43 -14.68
C ASN A 4 9.60 6.68 -15.68
N GLY A 5 9.03 5.76 -16.46
CA GLY A 5 9.79 5.01 -17.48
C GLY A 5 10.56 3.81 -16.95
N PHE A 6 10.50 3.50 -15.65
CA PHE A 6 11.11 2.29 -15.09
C PHE A 6 10.10 1.16 -15.04
N LEU A 7 9.99 0.41 -16.14
CA LEU A 7 9.12 -0.75 -16.24
C LEU A 7 9.58 -1.86 -15.26
N PRO A 8 8.64 -2.66 -14.70
CA PRO A 8 8.95 -3.73 -13.75
C PRO A 8 9.91 -4.79 -14.32
N LEU A 9 9.89 -4.99 -15.65
CA LEU A 9 10.82 -5.92 -16.32
C LEU A 9 12.24 -5.36 -16.41
N ASP A 10 12.38 -4.06 -16.66
CA ASP A 10 13.68 -3.39 -16.82
C ASP A 10 14.36 -3.05 -15.47
N LEU A 11 13.60 -3.16 -14.38
CA LEU A 11 14.12 -3.06 -13.01
C LEU A 11 14.98 -4.26 -12.61
N PHE A 12 14.80 -5.43 -13.26
CA PHE A 12 15.65 -6.59 -13.01
C PHE A 12 17.07 -6.32 -13.54
N PHE A 13 18.10 -6.58 -12.72
CA PHE A 13 19.53 -6.30 -12.96
C PHE A 13 19.98 -4.83 -12.88
N LEU A 14 19.08 -3.85 -12.71
CA LEU A 14 19.45 -2.44 -12.66
C LEU A 14 20.09 -2.00 -11.34
N ARG A 15 19.99 -2.80 -10.26
CA ARG A 15 20.41 -2.41 -8.90
C ARG A 15 21.89 -2.00 -8.80
N SER A 16 22.80 -2.68 -9.51
CA SER A 16 24.23 -2.36 -9.47
C SER A 16 24.55 -1.00 -10.10
N GLN A 17 23.92 -0.69 -11.23
CA GLN A 17 24.03 0.60 -11.90
C GLN A 17 23.30 1.71 -11.13
N TRP A 18 22.17 1.35 -10.51
CA TRP A 18 21.38 2.27 -9.69
C TRP A 18 22.13 2.74 -8.43
N ASP A 19 22.92 1.89 -7.79
CA ASP A 19 23.63 2.28 -6.57
C ASP A 19 24.99 2.96 -6.84
N SER A 20 25.52 2.80 -8.06
CA SER A 20 26.76 3.46 -8.47
C SER A 20 26.59 4.97 -8.58
N ARG A 21 27.32 5.71 -7.74
CA ARG A 21 27.42 7.19 -7.78
C ARG A 21 28.22 7.72 -8.97
N ALA A 22 29.07 6.88 -9.56
CA ALA A 22 29.90 7.26 -10.71
C ALA A 22 29.12 7.23 -12.03
N PHE A 23 27.94 6.59 -12.05
CA PHE A 23 27.15 6.38 -13.27
C PHE A 23 25.94 7.32 -13.29
N ASN A 24 26.03 8.42 -14.03
CA ASN A 24 25.00 9.47 -14.08
C ASN A 24 24.09 9.41 -15.33
N SER A 25 24.25 8.40 -16.17
CA SER A 25 23.51 8.23 -17.42
C SER A 25 22.76 6.89 -17.45
N VAL A 26 22.01 6.59 -16.38
CA VAL A 26 21.13 5.41 -16.38
C VAL A 26 19.95 5.68 -17.30
N ARG A 27 19.76 4.83 -18.30
CA ARG A 27 18.69 5.00 -19.29
C ARG A 27 17.42 4.27 -18.86
N ASP A 28 16.27 4.93 -18.99
CA ASP A 28 14.96 4.32 -18.77
C ASP A 28 14.40 3.66 -20.06
N SER A 29 13.23 3.03 -19.96
CA SER A 29 12.58 2.37 -21.10
C SER A 29 12.08 3.35 -22.17
N TYR A 30 11.91 4.63 -21.83
CA TYR A 30 11.53 5.71 -22.75
C TYR A 30 12.73 6.40 -23.40
N GLY A 31 13.94 6.01 -23.03
CA GLY A 31 15.18 6.52 -23.57
C GLY A 31 15.71 7.79 -22.92
N GLN A 32 15.16 8.22 -21.78
CA GLN A 32 15.66 9.35 -20.98
C GLN A 32 16.84 8.91 -20.12
N GLU A 33 17.78 9.82 -19.88
CA GLU A 33 18.93 9.61 -19.00
C GLU A 33 18.64 10.18 -17.60
N TRP A 34 18.91 9.38 -16.58
CA TRP A 34 18.64 9.72 -15.18
C TRP A 34 19.92 9.89 -14.38
N THR A 35 20.09 11.08 -13.79
CA THR A 35 21.21 11.38 -12.90
C THR A 35 21.09 10.64 -11.57
N TYR A 36 22.20 10.46 -10.84
CA TYR A 36 22.16 9.79 -9.54
C TYR A 36 21.19 10.46 -8.54
N GLN A 37 21.11 11.80 -8.54
CA GLN A 37 20.24 12.53 -7.62
C GLN A 37 18.77 12.27 -7.92
N ASP A 38 18.37 12.36 -9.18
CA ASP A 38 16.97 12.15 -9.60
C ASP A 38 16.52 10.72 -9.31
N ARG A 39 17.41 9.74 -9.52
CA ARG A 39 17.18 8.33 -9.17
C ARG A 39 16.95 8.16 -7.67
N LYS A 40 17.75 8.81 -6.81
CA LYS A 40 17.57 8.73 -5.36
C LYS A 40 16.30 9.44 -4.89
N ILE A 41 15.92 10.56 -5.50
CA ILE A 41 14.61 11.19 -5.24
C ILE A 41 13.48 10.22 -5.56
N LEU A 42 13.52 9.58 -6.74
CA LEU A 42 12.53 8.60 -7.15
C LEU A 42 12.45 7.39 -6.19
N GLU A 43 13.60 6.90 -5.72
CA GLU A 43 13.70 5.82 -4.72
C GLU A 43 13.04 6.23 -3.40
N TYR A 44 13.29 7.44 -2.90
CA TYR A 44 12.64 7.95 -1.69
C TYR A 44 11.13 8.14 -1.87
N THR A 45 10.68 8.68 -3.00
CA THR A 45 9.25 8.81 -3.30
C THR A 45 8.56 7.44 -3.30
N CYS A 46 9.19 6.41 -3.87
CA CYS A 46 8.66 5.05 -3.87
C CYS A 46 8.58 4.47 -2.46
N GLN A 47 9.59 4.70 -1.62
CA GLN A 47 9.60 4.25 -0.23
C GLN A 47 8.49 4.94 0.60
N THR A 48 8.30 6.25 0.43
CA THR A 48 7.21 6.98 1.07
C THR A 48 5.86 6.47 0.58
N ALA A 49 5.68 6.24 -0.72
CA ALA A 49 4.44 5.71 -1.27
C ALA A 49 4.11 4.31 -0.69
N TYR A 50 5.11 3.45 -0.52
CA TYR A 50 4.94 2.15 0.13
C TYR A 50 4.47 2.29 1.58
N PHE A 51 5.09 3.18 2.35
CA PHE A 51 4.65 3.46 3.73
C PHE A 51 3.19 3.97 3.76
N VAL A 52 2.85 4.91 2.89
CA VAL A 52 1.49 5.44 2.77
C VAL A 52 0.49 4.34 2.42
N SER A 53 0.84 3.41 1.52
CA SER A 53 -0.02 2.27 1.19
C SER A 53 -0.29 1.36 2.40
N ILE A 54 0.73 1.10 3.23
CA ILE A 54 0.57 0.32 4.46
C ILE A 54 -0.37 1.03 5.43
N VAL A 55 -0.20 2.35 5.60
CA VAL A 55 -1.09 3.15 6.44
C VAL A 55 -2.53 3.04 5.92
N ILE A 56 -2.78 3.25 4.63
CA ILE A 56 -4.12 3.15 4.05
C ILE A 56 -4.77 1.78 4.32
N VAL A 57 -4.02 0.68 4.17
CA VAL A 57 -4.51 -0.66 4.49
C VAL A 57 -4.92 -0.78 5.96
N GLN A 58 -4.11 -0.27 6.89
CA GLN A 58 -4.46 -0.27 8.32
C GLN A 58 -5.71 0.54 8.61
N TRP A 59 -5.90 1.69 7.95
CA TRP A 59 -7.13 2.49 8.09
C TRP A 59 -8.34 1.75 7.52
N ALA A 60 -8.20 1.04 6.40
CA ALA A 60 -9.26 0.20 5.85
C ALA A 60 -9.64 -0.94 6.80
N ASP A 61 -8.65 -1.64 7.38
CA ASP A 61 -8.86 -2.69 8.38
C ASP A 61 -9.53 -2.13 9.66
N LEU A 62 -9.14 -0.93 10.10
CA LEU A 62 -9.77 -0.24 11.22
C LEU A 62 -11.24 0.10 10.94
N ILE A 63 -11.56 0.58 9.73
CA ILE A 63 -12.94 0.89 9.33
C ILE A 63 -13.78 -0.38 9.28
N ILE A 64 -13.28 -1.44 8.63
CA ILE A 64 -13.98 -2.72 8.53
C ILE A 64 -14.23 -3.32 9.91
N SER A 65 -13.22 -3.30 10.79
CA SER A 65 -13.37 -3.81 12.16
C SER A 65 -14.36 -2.99 13.00
N LYS A 66 -14.46 -1.67 12.79
CA LYS A 66 -15.49 -0.82 13.44
C LYS A 66 -16.90 -1.13 12.95
N THR A 67 -17.10 -1.31 11.65
CA THR A 67 -18.42 -1.67 11.09
C THR A 67 -18.86 -3.07 11.53
N ARG A 68 -17.93 -4.03 11.62
CA ARG A 68 -18.21 -5.39 12.13
C ARG A 68 -18.55 -5.39 13.62
N ARG A 69 -17.88 -4.56 14.44
CA ARG A 69 -18.22 -4.40 15.87
C ARG A 69 -19.54 -3.67 16.11
N ASN A 70 -19.89 -2.66 15.30
CA ASN A 70 -21.16 -1.95 15.44
C ASN A 70 -22.36 -2.84 15.07
N SER A 71 -22.20 -3.69 14.04
CA SER A 71 -23.17 -4.73 13.68
C SER A 71 -23.35 -5.77 14.79
N LEU A 72 -22.29 -6.19 15.49
CA LEU A 72 -22.39 -7.14 16.60
C LEU A 72 -23.13 -6.57 17.83
N VAL A 73 -22.87 -5.32 18.22
CA VAL A 73 -23.57 -4.70 19.37
C VAL A 73 -25.06 -4.51 19.08
N GLN A 74 -25.40 -4.19 17.83
CA GLN A 74 -26.79 -3.99 17.41
C GLN A 74 -27.52 -5.30 17.07
N GLN A 75 -26.81 -6.38 16.72
CA GLN A 75 -27.40 -7.72 16.51
C GLN A 75 -27.52 -8.52 17.81
N VAL A 76 -26.59 -8.39 18.76
CA VAL A 76 -26.67 -9.09 20.07
C VAL A 76 -27.84 -8.58 20.91
N SER A 77 -28.20 -7.30 20.86
CA SER A 77 -29.38 -6.78 21.57
C SER A 77 -30.70 -7.29 21.00
N SER A 78 -30.77 -7.58 19.69
CA SER A 78 -31.95 -8.20 19.07
C SER A 78 -32.02 -9.72 19.32
N ILE A 79 -30.88 -10.42 19.34
CA ILE A 79 -30.84 -11.86 19.67
C ILE A 79 -31.21 -12.11 21.14
N CYS A 80 -30.80 -11.22 22.06
CA CYS A 80 -31.19 -11.34 23.46
C CYS A 80 -32.69 -11.09 23.68
N ALA A 81 -33.32 -10.20 22.88
CA ALA A 81 -34.76 -9.93 22.95
C ALA A 81 -35.61 -11.09 22.41
N SER A 82 -35.14 -11.84 21.41
CA SER A 82 -35.86 -13.04 20.92
C SER A 82 -35.76 -14.22 21.88
N CYS A 83 -34.68 -14.35 22.66
CA CYS A 83 -34.50 -15.48 23.58
C CYS A 83 -35.42 -15.42 24.82
N GLU A 84 -36.00 -14.26 25.16
CA GLU A 84 -36.90 -14.10 26.31
C GLU A 84 -38.38 -14.40 25.98
N GLN A 85 -38.74 -14.53 24.70
CA GLN A 85 -40.09 -14.92 24.27
C GLN A 85 -40.26 -16.43 24.03
N ASP A 86 -39.17 -17.16 23.79
CA ASP A 86 -39.22 -18.62 23.55
C ASP A 86 -39.16 -19.48 24.83
N SER A 87 -38.93 -18.88 26.01
CA SER A 87 -38.99 -19.58 27.31
C SER A 87 -40.34 -19.45 28.04
N ALA A 88 -41.35 -18.88 27.38
CA ALA A 88 -42.71 -18.72 27.90
C ALA A 88 -43.75 -19.64 27.23
N PHE A 89 -43.29 -20.71 26.57
CA PHE A 89 -44.14 -21.80 26.09
C PHE A 89 -43.62 -23.16 26.55
#